data_AF-D9WFZ4-F1
#
_entry.id   AF-D9WFZ4-F1
#
_cell.length_a   1.000
_cell.length_b   1.000
_cell.length_c   1.000
_cell.angle_alpha   90.00
_cell.angle_beta   90.00
_cell.angle_gamma   90.00
#
_symmetry.space_group_name_H-M   'P 1'
#
loop_
_entity.id
_entity.type
_entity.pdbx_description
1 polymer ?
#
loop_
_entity_poly.entity_id
_entity_poly.type
_entity_poly.pdbx_seq_one_letter_code
_entity_poly.pdbx_strand_id
1 'polypeptide(L)'
;MLMVGNPQMEDVAKLTKNTFTKDTGIKVNFTVLPENELRDKVTQDIATQAGQYDVATIGAYEVPIWEKNGWLHELDSYADKDTGFDKADLLKPMVQPADVVFDCVARERSMAQATDLVAKGHIVVVGVGAAGTTPIRLDLIQDRELRIEGTLMYTAEDYRAALSLIVSGAVDTDEIVTATYALEDAAQAFAAATDPQHVKVLVTVDGP
;
A
#
# COMPACT_ATOMS: atom_id res chain seq x y z
N MET A 1 -4.38 1.71 -20.07
CA MET A 1 -4.18 1.65 -18.62
C MET A 1 -2.98 2.50 -18.22
N LEU A 2 -3.20 3.49 -17.37
CA LEU A 2 -2.17 4.34 -16.78
C LEU A 2 -1.82 3.82 -15.38
N MET A 3 -0.54 3.59 -15.07
CA MET A 3 -0.14 2.99 -13.79
C MET A 3 1.25 3.40 -13.29
N VAL A 4 1.50 3.17 -12.00
CA VAL A 4 2.76 3.47 -11.33
C VAL A 4 3.87 2.50 -11.75
N GLY A 5 5.08 3.02 -11.94
CA GLY A 5 6.28 2.25 -12.26
C GLY A 5 6.91 1.61 -11.02
N ASN A 6 6.39 0.45 -10.63
CA ASN A 6 7.04 -0.44 -9.67
C ASN A 6 7.14 -1.86 -10.27
N PRO A 7 8.03 -2.73 -9.73
CA PRO A 7 8.24 -4.08 -10.28
C PRO A 7 6.96 -4.90 -10.41
N GLN A 8 6.03 -4.75 -9.46
CA GLN A 8 4.77 -5.48 -9.45
C GLN A 8 3.87 -5.09 -10.64
N MET A 9 3.77 -3.80 -10.96
CA MET A 9 2.97 -3.33 -12.09
C MET A 9 3.62 -3.65 -13.44
N GLU A 10 4.95 -3.71 -13.50
CA GLU A 10 5.64 -4.22 -14.69
C GLU A 10 5.33 -5.70 -14.93
N ASP A 11 5.28 -6.50 -13.87
CA ASP A 11 4.94 -7.92 -13.98
C ASP A 11 3.49 -8.11 -14.42
N VAL A 12 2.55 -7.27 -13.93
CA VAL A 12 1.18 -7.23 -14.46
C VAL A 12 1.17 -6.97 -15.97
N ALA A 13 1.92 -5.98 -16.47
CA ALA A 13 2.00 -5.71 -17.91
C ALA A 13 2.58 -6.89 -18.70
N LYS A 14 3.65 -7.53 -18.21
CA LYS A 14 4.28 -8.69 -18.86
C LYS A 14 3.32 -9.87 -18.93
N LEU A 15 2.62 -10.16 -17.84
CA LEU A 15 1.69 -11.28 -17.75
C LEU A 15 0.44 -11.07 -18.59
N THR A 16 -0.05 -9.83 -18.69
CA THR A 16 -1.30 -9.46 -19.39
C THR A 16 -1.39 -10.02 -20.81
N LYS A 17 -0.27 -10.07 -21.55
CA LYS A 17 -0.28 -10.60 -22.93
C LYS A 17 -0.55 -12.11 -22.96
N ASN A 18 0.01 -12.86 -22.03
CA ASN A 18 -0.02 -14.33 -22.02
C ASN A 18 -1.20 -14.91 -21.23
N THR A 19 -1.85 -14.10 -20.41
CA THR A 19 -3.05 -14.45 -19.64
C THR A 19 -4.27 -13.70 -20.19
N PHE A 20 -4.56 -12.51 -19.66
CA PHE A 20 -5.77 -11.74 -19.92
C PHE A 20 -6.03 -11.49 -21.41
N THR A 21 -5.04 -11.02 -22.18
CA THR A 21 -5.21 -10.72 -23.61
C THR A 21 -5.48 -11.99 -24.42
N LYS A 22 -4.84 -13.09 -24.05
CA LYS A 22 -5.02 -14.38 -24.72
C LYS A 22 -6.41 -14.95 -24.44
N ASP A 23 -6.90 -14.83 -23.21
CA ASP A 23 -8.17 -15.41 -22.77
C ASP A 23 -9.37 -14.57 -23.17
N THR A 24 -9.24 -13.24 -23.20
CA THR A 24 -10.34 -12.30 -23.49
C THR A 24 -10.30 -11.72 -24.90
N GLY A 25 -9.14 -11.72 -25.56
CA GLY A 25 -8.90 -10.99 -26.80
C GLY A 25 -8.74 -9.47 -26.64
N ILE A 26 -8.90 -8.93 -25.42
CA ILE A 26 -8.77 -7.49 -25.14
C ILE A 26 -7.30 -7.11 -25.09
N LYS A 27 -6.91 -6.11 -25.88
CA LYS A 27 -5.55 -5.56 -25.87
C LYS A 27 -5.44 -4.43 -24.86
N VAL A 28 -4.58 -4.60 -23.87
CA VAL A 28 -4.29 -3.55 -22.89
C VAL A 28 -3.04 -2.79 -23.30
N ASN A 29 -3.17 -1.48 -23.53
CA ASN A 29 -2.03 -0.59 -23.73
C ASN A 29 -1.64 0.05 -22.40
N PHE A 30 -0.40 -0.16 -21.98
CA PHE A 30 0.10 0.34 -20.70
C PHE A 30 0.90 1.63 -20.88
N THR A 31 0.66 2.61 -20.01
CA THR A 31 1.55 3.74 -19.77
C THR A 31 2.03 3.66 -18.33
N VAL A 32 3.33 3.43 -18.15
CA VAL A 32 3.96 3.26 -16.84
C VAL A 32 4.77 4.52 -16.55
N LEU A 33 4.49 5.19 -15.44
CA LEU A 33 5.15 6.44 -15.06
C LEU A 33 5.68 6.37 -13.62
N PRO A 34 6.77 7.08 -13.30
CA PRO A 34 7.14 7.37 -11.92
C PRO A 34 5.96 7.97 -11.15
N GLU A 35 5.86 7.69 -9.86
CA GLU A 35 4.66 8.01 -9.07
C GLU A 35 4.25 9.49 -9.14
N ASN A 36 5.19 10.42 -9.04
CA ASN A 36 4.88 11.85 -9.11
C ASN A 36 4.31 12.25 -10.48
N GLU A 37 4.89 11.74 -11.57
CA GLU A 37 4.40 11.99 -12.93
C GLU A 37 3.02 11.36 -13.17
N LEU A 38 2.80 10.16 -12.63
CA LEU A 38 1.51 9.48 -12.67
C LEU A 38 0.42 10.36 -12.04
N ARG A 39 0.66 10.87 -10.82
CA ARG A 39 -0.32 11.67 -10.07
C ARG A 39 -0.70 12.94 -10.81
N ASP A 40 0.28 13.65 -11.35
CA ASP A 40 0.04 14.86 -12.14
C ASP A 40 -0.81 14.53 -13.37
N LYS A 41 -0.43 13.47 -14.09
CA LYS A 41 -1.09 13.09 -15.34
C LYS A 41 -2.52 12.59 -15.13
N VAL A 42 -2.74 11.71 -14.15
CA VAL A 42 -4.09 11.19 -13.88
C VAL A 42 -5.01 12.29 -13.36
N THR A 43 -4.50 13.18 -12.51
CA THR A 43 -5.28 14.32 -12.01
C THR A 43 -5.69 15.24 -13.16
N GLN A 44 -4.77 15.53 -14.10
CA GLN A 44 -5.08 16.35 -15.26
C GLN A 44 -6.14 15.69 -16.17
N ASP A 45 -5.99 14.41 -16.50
CA ASP A 45 -6.92 13.69 -17.38
C ASP A 45 -8.35 13.67 -16.80
N ILE A 46 -8.47 13.36 -15.50
CA ILE A 46 -9.76 13.32 -14.80
C ILE A 46 -10.37 14.71 -14.64
N ALA A 47 -9.59 15.71 -14.19
CA ALA A 47 -10.11 17.07 -13.95
C ALA A 47 -10.58 17.75 -15.25
N THR A 48 -9.94 17.45 -16.38
CA THR A 48 -10.30 18.00 -17.69
C THR A 48 -11.30 17.14 -18.47
N GLN A 49 -11.63 15.94 -17.96
CA GLN A 49 -12.46 14.95 -18.64
C GLN A 49 -11.93 14.62 -20.05
N ALA A 50 -10.61 14.61 -20.22
CA ALA A 50 -9.97 14.42 -21.52
C ALA A 50 -10.08 12.98 -22.04
N GLY A 51 -10.34 12.02 -21.15
CA GLY A 51 -10.59 10.61 -21.51
C GLY A 51 -9.43 9.97 -22.26
N GLN A 52 -8.19 10.37 -21.96
CA GLN A 52 -7.01 9.80 -22.61
C GLN A 52 -6.75 8.35 -22.17
N TYR A 53 -7.28 7.95 -21.00
CA TYR A 53 -7.13 6.62 -20.45
C TYR A 53 -8.46 6.02 -20.01
N ASP A 54 -8.72 4.77 -20.41
CA ASP A 54 -9.91 4.03 -19.96
C ASP A 54 -9.79 3.53 -18.51
N VAL A 55 -8.56 3.28 -18.06
CA VAL A 55 -8.25 2.73 -16.73
C VAL A 55 -7.01 3.43 -16.20
N ALA A 56 -7.06 3.87 -14.94
CA ALA A 56 -5.92 4.40 -14.21
C ALA A 56 -5.87 3.84 -12.79
N THR A 57 -4.67 3.59 -12.27
CA THR A 57 -4.48 3.32 -10.84
C THR A 57 -4.36 4.62 -10.07
N ILE A 58 -5.05 4.70 -8.94
CA ILE A 58 -5.06 5.87 -8.07
C ILE A 58 -4.74 5.43 -6.64
N GLY A 59 -4.15 6.33 -5.86
CA GLY A 59 -3.77 6.05 -4.49
C GLY A 59 -4.74 6.63 -3.47
N ALA A 60 -4.44 6.37 -2.19
CA ALA A 60 -5.15 6.94 -1.05
C ALA A 60 -5.00 8.48 -0.93
N TYR A 61 -4.17 9.09 -1.78
CA TYR A 61 -4.01 10.53 -1.87
C TYR A 61 -5.11 11.18 -2.73
N GLU A 62 -5.37 10.64 -3.92
CA GLU A 62 -6.33 11.21 -4.87
C GLU A 62 -7.78 10.98 -4.44
N VAL A 63 -8.10 9.78 -3.95
CA VAL A 63 -9.49 9.36 -3.65
C VAL A 63 -10.26 10.38 -2.78
N PRO A 64 -9.73 10.89 -1.65
CA PRO A 64 -10.46 11.86 -0.83
C PRO A 64 -10.63 13.24 -1.48
N ILE A 65 -9.75 13.61 -2.42
CA ILE A 65 -9.85 14.87 -3.15
C ILE A 65 -10.99 14.75 -4.19
N TRP A 66 -11.01 13.62 -4.90
CA TRP A 66 -11.98 13.37 -5.96
C TRP A 66 -13.38 13.12 -5.43
N GLU A 67 -13.52 12.49 -4.26
CA GLU A 67 -14.79 12.35 -3.54
C GLU A 67 -15.39 13.72 -3.23
N LYS A 68 -14.61 14.63 -2.62
CA LYS A 68 -15.05 16.01 -2.34
C LYS A 68 -15.45 16.81 -3.57
N ASN A 69 -14.82 16.51 -4.72
CA ASN A 69 -15.13 17.16 -5.99
C ASN A 69 -16.28 16.47 -6.76
N GLY A 70 -16.83 15.36 -6.25
CA GLY A 70 -17.89 14.60 -6.92
C GLY A 70 -17.43 13.91 -8.21
N TRP A 71 -16.14 13.60 -8.33
CA TRP A 71 -15.56 12.94 -9.51
C TRP A 71 -15.59 11.40 -9.43
N LEU A 72 -16.03 10.86 -8.29
CA LEU A 72 -16.17 9.43 -8.07
C LEU A 72 -17.63 9.02 -8.19
N HIS A 73 -17.87 7.89 -8.85
CA HIS A 73 -19.16 7.22 -8.89
C HIS A 73 -19.02 5.84 -8.26
N GLU A 74 -20.00 5.48 -7.43
CA GLU A 74 -20.09 4.16 -6.82
C GLU A 74 -20.40 3.09 -7.88
N LEU A 75 -19.69 1.96 -7.81
CA LEU A 75 -19.76 0.90 -8.81
C LEU A 75 -20.85 -0.14 -8.54
N ASP A 76 -21.36 -0.27 -7.31
CA ASP A 76 -22.30 -1.34 -6.94
C ASP A 76 -23.56 -1.28 -7.79
N SER A 77 -24.11 -0.08 -8.03
CA SER A 77 -25.31 0.11 -8.86
C SER A 77 -25.18 -0.34 -10.32
N TYR A 78 -23.94 -0.43 -10.83
CA TYR A 78 -23.62 -0.97 -12.16
C TYR A 78 -23.34 -2.48 -12.06
N ALA A 79 -22.49 -2.88 -11.12
CA ALA A 79 -22.10 -4.27 -10.90
C ALA A 79 -23.30 -5.17 -10.59
N ASP A 80 -24.25 -4.72 -9.76
CA ASP A 80 -25.45 -5.49 -9.38
C ASP A 80 -26.39 -5.76 -10.56
N LYS A 81 -26.30 -4.97 -11.64
CA LYS A 81 -27.11 -5.14 -12.85
C LYS A 81 -26.41 -5.95 -13.93
N ASP A 82 -25.10 -6.13 -13.83
CA ASP A 82 -24.31 -6.87 -14.79
C ASP A 82 -24.18 -8.33 -14.33
N THR A 83 -24.93 -9.22 -14.97
CA THR A 83 -24.87 -10.66 -14.68
C THR A 83 -23.52 -11.30 -15.02
N GLY A 84 -22.67 -10.61 -15.79
CA GLY A 84 -21.31 -11.04 -16.11
C GLY A 84 -20.26 -10.57 -15.09
N PHE A 85 -20.62 -9.68 -14.16
CA PHE A 85 -19.71 -9.21 -13.12
C PHE A 85 -19.71 -10.19 -11.94
N ASP A 86 -18.58 -10.88 -11.72
CA ASP A 86 -18.42 -11.77 -10.57
C ASP A 86 -17.77 -11.05 -9.39
N LYS A 87 -18.57 -10.72 -8.36
CA LYS A 87 -18.07 -10.12 -7.11
C LYS A 87 -17.06 -11.02 -6.39
N ALA A 88 -17.07 -12.34 -6.64
CA ALA A 88 -16.12 -13.27 -6.05
C ALA A 88 -14.70 -13.17 -6.67
N ASP A 89 -14.55 -12.51 -7.83
CA ASP A 89 -13.23 -12.24 -8.43
C ASP A 89 -12.45 -11.14 -7.68
N LEU A 90 -13.14 -10.35 -6.84
CA LEU A 90 -12.49 -9.34 -6.02
C LEU A 90 -11.73 -10.02 -4.87
N LEU A 91 -10.48 -9.57 -4.66
CA LEU A 91 -9.70 -10.03 -3.52
C LEU A 91 -10.44 -9.67 -2.24
N LYS A 92 -10.63 -10.65 -1.33
CA LYS A 92 -11.36 -10.44 -0.06
C LYS A 92 -10.94 -9.17 0.69
N PRO A 93 -9.64 -8.81 0.80
CA PRO A 93 -9.22 -7.58 1.48
C PRO A 93 -9.74 -6.28 0.84
N MET A 94 -10.17 -6.30 -0.42
CA MET A 94 -10.74 -5.13 -1.11
C MET A 94 -12.22 -4.91 -0.80
N VAL A 95 -12.92 -5.94 -0.32
CA VAL A 95 -14.38 -5.94 -0.14
C VAL A 95 -14.83 -6.30 1.26
N GLN A 96 -13.88 -6.63 2.15
CA GLN A 96 -14.13 -6.95 3.55
C GLN A 96 -13.28 -6.04 4.44
N PRO A 97 -13.83 -5.58 5.58
CA PRO A 97 -13.02 -4.87 6.55
C PRO A 97 -11.99 -5.81 7.19
N ALA A 98 -10.91 -5.24 7.70
CA ALA A 98 -9.81 -6.00 8.27
C ALA A 98 -10.11 -6.44 9.71
N ASP A 99 -9.70 -7.65 10.08
CA ASP A 99 -9.73 -8.11 11.48
C ASP A 99 -8.62 -7.43 12.32
N VAL A 100 -7.47 -7.19 11.69
CA VAL A 100 -6.31 -6.56 12.32
C VAL A 100 -5.72 -5.53 11.37
N VAL A 101 -5.44 -4.33 11.89
CA VAL A 101 -4.72 -3.27 11.16
C VAL A 101 -3.43 -2.95 11.91
N PHE A 102 -2.30 -3.00 11.22
CA PHE A 102 -1.01 -2.52 11.72
C PHE A 102 -0.79 -1.08 11.25
N ASP A 103 -0.81 -0.13 12.19
CA ASP A 103 -0.49 1.25 11.90
C ASP A 103 1.01 1.51 12.13
N CYS A 104 1.75 1.71 11.04
CA CYS A 104 3.21 1.91 11.06
C CYS A 104 3.63 3.38 11.00
N VAL A 105 2.67 4.31 11.05
CA VAL A 105 2.91 5.75 10.83
C VAL A 105 2.64 6.58 12.09
N ALA A 106 1.66 6.16 12.89
CA ALA A 106 1.20 6.76 14.14
C ALA A 106 0.86 8.26 14.01
N ARG A 107 0.04 8.59 13.01
CA ARG A 107 -0.47 9.95 12.77
C ARG A 107 -2.00 9.94 12.74
N GLU A 108 -2.59 11.10 13.01
CA GLU A 108 -4.06 11.27 13.02
C GLU A 108 -4.74 10.69 11.77
N ARG A 109 -4.21 11.00 10.59
CA ARG A 109 -4.78 10.47 9.34
C ARG A 109 -4.69 8.94 9.25
N SER A 110 -3.56 8.34 9.64
CA SER A 110 -3.36 6.90 9.53
C SER A 110 -4.18 6.14 10.57
N MET A 111 -4.27 6.68 11.80
CA MET A 111 -5.11 6.14 12.86
C MET A 111 -6.61 6.23 12.57
N ALA A 112 -7.06 7.34 11.95
CA ALA A 112 -8.45 7.47 11.49
C ALA A 112 -8.76 6.40 10.43
N GLN A 113 -7.88 6.24 9.43
CA GLN A 113 -8.03 5.18 8.42
C GLN A 113 -8.03 3.78 9.04
N ALA A 114 -7.15 3.50 10.00
CA ALA A 114 -7.14 2.23 10.70
C ALA A 114 -8.45 1.95 11.45
N THR A 115 -9.04 2.98 12.07
CA THR A 115 -10.33 2.91 12.76
C THR A 115 -11.48 2.65 11.79
N ASP A 116 -11.44 3.24 10.60
CA ASP A 116 -12.48 3.05 9.58
C ASP A 116 -12.39 1.66 8.94
N LEU A 117 -11.18 1.15 8.69
CA LEU A 117 -10.91 -0.13 8.02
C LEU A 117 -11.15 -1.36 8.90
N VAL A 118 -10.93 -1.24 10.21
CA VAL A 118 -11.07 -2.38 11.11
C VAL A 118 -12.56 -2.71 11.35
N ALA A 119 -12.88 -4.00 11.31
CA ALA A 119 -14.23 -4.52 11.56
C ALA A 119 -14.61 -4.40 13.05
N LYS A 120 -14.70 -5.54 13.77
CA LYS A 120 -14.77 -5.61 15.23
C LYS A 120 -13.47 -6.22 15.75
N GLY A 121 -12.39 -5.49 15.52
CA GLY A 121 -11.04 -6.05 15.49
C GLY A 121 -10.00 -5.22 16.22
N HIS A 122 -8.72 -5.45 15.89
CA HIS A 122 -7.58 -4.89 16.60
C HIS A 122 -6.79 -3.91 15.73
N ILE A 123 -6.42 -2.78 16.30
CA ILE A 123 -5.44 -1.86 15.74
C ILE A 123 -4.15 -2.00 16.55
N VAL A 124 -3.08 -2.43 15.89
CA VAL A 124 -1.74 -2.53 16.48
C VAL A 124 -0.93 -1.32 16.03
N VAL A 125 -0.57 -0.46 16.98
CA VAL A 125 0.25 0.74 16.72
C VAL A 125 1.72 0.35 16.82
N VAL A 126 2.36 0.29 15.66
CA VAL A 126 3.80 -0.02 15.48
C VAL A 126 4.62 1.26 15.27
N GLY A 127 4.02 2.25 14.59
CA GLY A 127 4.67 3.52 14.30
C GLY A 127 5.02 4.32 15.55
N VAL A 128 6.06 5.15 15.45
CA VAL A 128 6.45 6.06 16.53
C VAL A 128 5.77 7.42 16.30
N GLY A 129 4.72 7.69 17.06
CA GLY A 129 3.98 8.95 17.00
C GLY A 129 4.81 10.14 17.53
N ALA A 130 4.53 11.33 17.00
CA ALA A 130 5.07 12.57 17.56
C ALA A 130 4.46 12.86 18.94
N ALA A 131 5.17 13.62 19.77
CA ALA A 131 4.63 14.06 21.06
C ALA A 131 3.33 14.86 20.86
N GLY A 132 2.28 14.50 21.59
CA GLY A 132 0.98 15.16 21.52
C GLY A 132 -0.19 14.18 21.56
N THR A 133 -1.39 14.69 21.28
CA THR A 133 -2.63 13.91 21.23
C THR A 133 -2.99 13.56 19.80
N THR A 134 -3.48 12.34 19.57
CA THR A 134 -4.10 11.93 18.31
C THR A 134 -5.59 11.69 18.55
N PRO A 135 -6.51 12.45 17.92
CA PRO A 135 -7.95 12.21 18.03
C PRO A 135 -8.35 10.83 17.49
N ILE A 136 -9.22 10.13 18.21
CA ILE A 136 -9.78 8.83 17.82
C ILE A 136 -11.30 8.86 18.02
N ARG A 137 -12.04 8.24 17.09
CA ARG A 137 -13.51 8.14 17.12
C ARG A 137 -13.99 7.14 18.16
N LEU A 138 -14.10 7.59 19.42
CA LEU A 138 -14.50 6.74 20.55
C LEU A 138 -15.89 6.10 20.37
N ASP A 139 -16.78 6.74 19.62
CA ASP A 139 -18.07 6.16 19.25
C ASP A 139 -17.89 4.86 18.45
N LEU A 140 -16.95 4.82 17.50
CA LEU A 140 -16.63 3.61 16.73
C LEU A 140 -15.88 2.58 17.56
N ILE A 141 -14.98 3.02 18.45
CA ILE A 141 -14.29 2.13 19.39
C ILE A 141 -15.30 1.38 20.25
N GLN A 142 -16.31 2.08 20.76
CA GLN A 142 -17.34 1.49 21.61
C GLN A 142 -18.33 0.63 20.80
N ASP A 143 -18.86 1.14 19.69
CA ASP A 143 -19.89 0.45 18.90
C ASP A 143 -19.38 -0.82 18.23
N ARG A 144 -18.10 -0.82 17.81
CA ARG A 144 -17.45 -1.97 17.18
C ARG A 144 -16.56 -2.77 18.14
N GLU A 145 -16.53 -2.40 19.42
CA GLU A 145 -15.70 -3.06 20.45
C GLU A 145 -14.22 -3.19 20.05
N LEU A 146 -13.65 -2.13 19.49
CA LEU A 146 -12.30 -2.14 18.94
C LEU A 146 -11.24 -2.19 20.05
N ARG A 147 -10.17 -2.95 19.82
CA ARG A 147 -8.95 -2.93 20.64
C ARG A 147 -7.89 -2.08 19.96
N ILE A 148 -7.30 -1.14 20.71
CA ILE A 148 -6.10 -0.41 20.28
C ILE A 148 -4.95 -0.82 21.20
N GLU A 149 -3.86 -1.30 20.62
CA GLU A 149 -2.71 -1.81 21.35
C GLU A 149 -1.42 -1.25 20.76
N GLY A 150 -0.59 -0.63 21.59
CA GLY A 150 0.77 -0.25 21.20
C GLY A 150 1.72 -1.44 21.34
N THR A 151 2.65 -1.58 20.39
CA THR A 151 3.76 -2.51 20.50
C THR A 151 5.08 -1.77 20.50
N LEU A 152 6.05 -2.25 21.27
CA LEU A 152 7.37 -1.66 21.39
C LEU A 152 8.44 -2.74 21.39
N MET A 153 9.36 -2.63 20.43
CA MET A 153 10.50 -3.52 20.29
C MET A 153 10.09 -5.00 20.21
N TYR A 154 10.95 -5.88 20.72
CA TYR A 154 10.93 -7.31 20.50
C TYR A 154 11.51 -8.00 21.72
N THR A 155 10.96 -9.16 22.03
CA THR A 155 11.41 -10.09 23.04
C THR A 155 12.34 -11.13 22.44
N ALA A 156 12.97 -11.93 23.29
CA ALA A 156 13.78 -13.06 22.83
C ALA A 156 12.94 -14.10 22.05
N GLU A 157 11.63 -14.19 22.29
CA GLU A 157 10.73 -15.06 21.55
C GLU A 157 10.50 -14.52 20.13
N ASP A 158 10.27 -13.22 19.98
CA ASP A 158 10.11 -12.56 18.67
C ASP A 158 11.32 -12.77 17.77
N TYR A 159 12.54 -12.65 18.32
CA TYR A 159 13.77 -12.93 17.57
C TYR A 159 13.86 -14.39 17.09
N ARG A 160 13.44 -15.36 17.92
CA ARG A 160 13.46 -16.77 17.52
C ARG A 160 12.44 -17.05 16.42
N ALA A 161 11.25 -16.46 16.52
CA ALA A 161 10.22 -16.56 15.48
C ALA A 161 10.69 -15.93 14.16
N ALA A 162 11.23 -14.71 14.21
CA ALA A 162 11.77 -14.03 13.03
C ALA A 162 12.90 -14.83 12.36
N LEU A 163 13.84 -15.36 13.15
CA LEU A 163 14.90 -16.22 12.62
C LEU A 163 14.34 -17.48 11.95
N SER A 164 13.33 -18.10 12.55
CA SER A 164 12.68 -19.27 11.96
C SER A 164 12.05 -18.96 10.60
N LEU A 165 11.39 -17.80 10.45
CA LEU A 165 10.78 -17.37 9.20
C LEU A 165 11.82 -17.10 8.11
N ILE A 166 12.93 -16.47 8.47
CA ILE A 166 14.04 -16.18 7.56
C ILE A 166 14.70 -17.48 7.11
N VAL A 167 15.05 -18.37 8.05
CA VAL A 167 15.72 -19.65 7.75
C VAL A 167 14.83 -20.58 6.91
N SER A 168 13.51 -20.55 7.10
CA SER A 168 12.59 -21.33 6.27
C SER A 168 12.38 -20.74 4.87
N GLY A 169 12.91 -19.55 4.58
CA GLY A 169 12.65 -18.82 3.33
C GLY A 169 11.21 -18.30 3.21
N ALA A 170 10.48 -18.21 4.33
CA ALA A 170 9.12 -17.66 4.32
C ALA A 170 9.12 -16.13 4.18
N VAL A 171 10.25 -15.49 4.48
CA VAL A 171 10.51 -14.08 4.27
C VAL A 171 11.84 -13.96 3.53
N ASP A 172 11.80 -13.43 2.31
CA ASP A 172 13.01 -13.07 1.56
C ASP A 172 13.49 -11.69 2.05
N THR A 173 14.59 -11.67 2.79
CA THR A 173 15.14 -10.42 3.33
C THR A 173 15.90 -9.62 2.30
N ASP A 174 16.29 -10.21 1.18
CA ASP A 174 17.07 -9.51 0.16
C ASP A 174 16.17 -8.53 -0.61
N GLU A 175 14.88 -8.82 -0.75
CA GLU A 175 13.90 -7.94 -1.41
C GLU A 175 13.71 -6.59 -0.71
N ILE A 176 13.95 -6.51 0.61
CA ILE A 176 13.78 -5.26 1.37
C ILE A 176 15.05 -4.40 1.38
N VAL A 177 16.22 -4.96 1.05
CA VAL A 177 17.51 -4.24 1.03
C VAL A 177 17.65 -3.49 -0.28
N THR A 178 17.57 -2.17 -0.22
CA THR A 178 17.61 -1.30 -1.40
C THR A 178 18.99 -0.70 -1.69
N ALA A 179 19.90 -0.72 -0.71
CA ALA A 179 21.28 -0.29 -0.89
C ALA A 179 22.20 -0.91 0.17
N THR A 180 23.45 -1.14 -0.21
CA THR A 180 24.50 -1.65 0.67
C THR A 180 25.74 -0.78 0.53
N TYR A 181 26.32 -0.38 1.65
CA TYR A 181 27.53 0.43 1.73
C TYR A 181 28.57 -0.27 2.60
N ALA A 182 29.86 -0.07 2.30
CA ALA A 182 30.92 -0.48 3.20
C ALA A 182 30.94 0.40 4.47
N LEU A 183 31.55 -0.07 5.55
CA LEU A 183 31.62 0.64 6.83
C LEU A 183 32.28 2.02 6.71
N GLU A 184 33.30 2.15 5.86
CA GLU A 184 33.96 3.41 5.54
C GLU A 184 33.02 4.47 4.93
N ASP A 185 31.94 4.03 4.28
CA ASP A 185 30.94 4.88 3.64
C ASP A 185 29.68 5.09 4.51
N ALA A 186 29.74 4.77 5.81
CA ALA A 186 28.58 4.87 6.70
C ALA A 186 27.88 6.24 6.65
N ALA A 187 28.61 7.34 6.49
CA ALA A 187 28.01 8.67 6.35
C ALA A 187 27.11 8.79 5.11
N GLN A 188 27.51 8.18 3.98
CA GLN A 188 26.70 8.12 2.76
C GLN A 188 25.49 7.19 2.97
N ALA A 189 25.68 6.07 3.66
CA ALA A 189 24.61 5.16 4.02
C ALA A 189 23.51 5.84 4.86
N PHE A 190 23.89 6.66 5.86
CA PHE A 190 22.94 7.44 6.66
C PHE A 190 22.22 8.52 5.83
N ALA A 191 22.90 9.17 4.90
CA ALA A 191 22.25 10.11 3.98
C ALA A 191 21.22 9.39 3.09
N ALA A 192 21.60 8.25 2.50
CA ALA A 192 20.72 7.41 1.70
C ALA A 192 19.52 6.89 2.49
N ALA A 193 19.68 6.56 3.78
CA ALA A 193 18.58 6.11 4.63
C ALA A 193 17.48 7.16 4.86
N THR A 194 17.71 8.42 4.52
CA THR A 194 16.70 9.49 4.56
C THR A 194 16.05 9.75 3.20
N ASP A 195 16.57 9.16 2.13
CA ASP A 195 16.01 9.28 0.79
C ASP A 195 14.75 8.39 0.66
N PRO A 196 13.59 8.94 0.27
CA PRO A 196 12.37 8.16 0.09
C PRO A 196 12.45 7.08 -0.99
N GLN A 197 13.49 7.05 -1.83
CA GLN A 197 13.74 5.97 -2.79
C GLN A 197 14.26 4.68 -2.14
N HIS A 198 14.72 4.72 -0.90
CA HIS A 198 15.26 3.57 -0.18
C HIS A 198 14.31 3.04 0.89
N VAL A 199 14.31 1.71 1.09
CA VAL A 199 13.53 1.00 2.11
C VAL A 199 14.42 0.57 3.28
N LYS A 200 15.48 -0.21 2.98
CA LYS A 200 16.51 -0.59 3.96
C LYS A 200 17.89 -0.36 3.36
N VAL A 201 18.69 0.44 4.05
CA VAL A 201 20.11 0.63 3.75
C VAL A 201 20.93 -0.21 4.72
N LEU A 202 21.81 -1.07 4.18
CA LEU A 202 22.69 -1.94 4.93
C LEU A 202 24.13 -1.38 4.94
N VAL A 203 24.84 -1.55 6.06
CA VAL A 203 26.27 -1.27 6.17
C VAL A 203 27.00 -2.59 6.47
N THR A 204 27.98 -2.95 5.65
CA THR A 204 28.77 -4.18 5.80
C THR A 204 30.18 -3.88 6.27
N VAL A 205 30.76 -4.80 7.06
CA VAL A 205 32.10 -4.63 7.66
C VAL A 205 33.21 -5.22 6.78
N ASP A 206 32.86 -6.13 5.87
CA ASP A 206 33.78 -6.86 5.00
C ASP A 206 33.77 -6.37 3.53
N GLY A 207 33.16 -5.21 3.26
CA GLY A 207 32.87 -4.71 1.92
C GLY A 207 31.52 -5.24 1.37
N PRO A 208 31.00 -4.66 0.27
CA PRO A 208 29.78 -5.14 -0.37
C PRO A 208 29.98 -6.47 -1.12
#